data_AF-A0A2E1PEP9-F1
#
_entry.id   AF-A0A2E1PEP9-F1
#
_cell.length_a   1.000
_cell.length_b   1.000
_cell.length_c   1.000
_cell.angle_alpha   90.00
_cell.angle_beta   90.00
_cell.angle_gamma   90.00
#
_symmetry.space_group_name_H-M   'P 1'
#
loop_
_entity.id
_entity.type
_entity.pdbx_description
1 polymer ?
#
loop_
_entity_poly.entity_id
_entity_poly.type
_entity_poly.pdbx_seq_one_letter_code
_entity_poly.pdbx_strand_id
1 'polypeptide(L)'
;MSYIVYQILCWTNKKNKIINFRSKNYDLTSIKETDKLFKKYHPDIFIHLAGDVGGINKTKNNPAKSFYNNIAMGINTVESSRKYNVKKYIMIGTICSYPKFSPMPFKEDDYWNGYPEETNAPYGIAKKSISEQLDAYWKEYNLNYVNIILTNIYGPGDNFDEKTSHVIPAIIKKLHYAKLRKDPYVEIWGDGSPTRDFLYVVDAAKAIKKLISNKFIGIVNVGSEKETSIKNLVNLINSYVKYDGKIKWNKNMPNGQPRRLVSNKRIKKICNFKPSVDLKKGIENTVKWYSKINV
;
A
#
# COMPACT_ATOMS: atom_id res chain seq x y z
N MET A 1 -5.98 2.70 -2.78
CA MET A 1 -5.43 2.58 -4.16
C MET A 1 -6.26 3.31 -5.23
N SER A 2 -7.55 3.60 -5.00
CA SER A 2 -8.39 4.36 -5.95
C SER A 2 -7.78 5.70 -6.39
N TYR A 3 -7.14 6.42 -5.47
CA TYR A 3 -6.51 7.70 -5.77
C TYR A 3 -5.19 7.58 -6.55
N ILE A 4 -4.46 6.46 -6.41
CA ILE A 4 -3.31 6.18 -7.29
C ILE A 4 -3.80 6.07 -8.73
N VAL A 5 -4.87 5.32 -8.97
CA VAL A 5 -5.50 5.19 -10.30
C VAL A 5 -5.92 6.56 -10.83
N TYR A 6 -6.58 7.38 -10.01
CA TYR A 6 -6.97 8.74 -10.38
C TYR A 6 -5.75 9.59 -10.80
N GLN A 7 -4.67 9.59 -10.02
CA GLN A 7 -3.45 10.34 -10.36
C GLN A 7 -2.83 9.87 -11.67
N ILE A 8 -2.72 8.55 -11.88
CA ILE A 8 -2.19 7.98 -13.12
C ILE A 8 -3.06 8.38 -14.32
N LEU A 9 -4.39 8.36 -14.18
CA LEU A 9 -5.34 8.83 -15.21
C LEU A 9 -5.24 10.34 -15.49
N CYS A 10 -4.99 11.17 -14.48
CA CYS A 10 -4.77 12.60 -14.70
C CYS A 10 -3.47 12.88 -15.46
N TRP A 11 -2.51 11.96 -15.44
CA TRP A 11 -1.24 12.10 -16.13
C TRP A 11 -1.23 11.51 -17.55
N THR A 12 -2.35 10.94 -18.00
CA THR A 12 -2.46 10.45 -19.37
C THR A 12 -2.35 11.60 -20.37
N ASN A 13 -1.62 11.36 -21.45
CA ASN A 13 -1.62 12.19 -22.64
C ASN A 13 -2.29 11.42 -23.80
N LYS A 14 -2.60 12.11 -24.91
CA LYS A 14 -3.33 11.54 -26.07
C LYS A 14 -2.71 10.26 -26.66
N LYS A 15 -1.46 9.92 -26.33
CA LYS A 15 -0.73 8.77 -26.86
C LYS A 15 -0.96 7.46 -26.09
N ASN A 16 -1.44 7.51 -24.84
CA ASN A 16 -1.57 6.32 -23.98
C ASN A 16 -3.04 6.07 -23.62
N LYS A 17 -3.55 4.86 -23.87
CA LYS A 17 -4.88 4.45 -23.44
C LYS A 17 -4.78 3.72 -22.09
N ILE A 18 -5.37 4.29 -21.04
CA ILE A 18 -5.46 3.64 -19.73
C ILE A 18 -6.84 3.01 -19.57
N ILE A 19 -6.85 1.75 -19.14
CA ILE A 19 -8.07 1.00 -18.84
C ILE A 19 -8.06 0.68 -17.36
N ASN A 20 -9.10 1.11 -16.64
CA ASN A 20 -9.37 0.70 -15.28
C ASN A 20 -10.65 -0.15 -15.24
N PHE A 21 -10.71 -1.06 -14.27
CA PHE A 21 -11.86 -1.92 -14.06
C PHE A 21 -12.15 -2.10 -12.57
N ARG A 22 -13.29 -2.71 -12.26
CA ARG A 22 -13.74 -3.03 -10.91
C ARG A 22 -13.93 -4.53 -10.78
N SER A 23 -13.81 -5.05 -9.55
CA SER A 23 -14.02 -6.47 -9.24
C SER A 23 -15.40 -6.98 -9.68
N LYS A 24 -16.43 -6.14 -9.61
CA LYS A 24 -17.79 -6.47 -10.10
C LYS A 24 -17.87 -6.80 -11.60
N ASN A 25 -16.88 -6.34 -12.39
CA ASN A 25 -16.82 -6.60 -13.83
C ASN A 25 -15.88 -7.78 -14.14
N TYR A 26 -14.77 -7.89 -13.39
CA TYR A 26 -13.75 -8.92 -13.56
C TYR A 26 -13.19 -9.30 -12.19
N ASP A 27 -13.49 -10.49 -11.71
CA ASP A 27 -12.94 -11.03 -10.47
C ASP A 27 -11.58 -11.68 -10.73
N LEU A 28 -10.51 -11.02 -10.28
CA LEU A 28 -9.14 -11.49 -10.48
C LEU A 28 -8.82 -12.78 -9.70
N THR A 29 -9.63 -13.18 -8.71
CA THR A 29 -9.46 -14.48 -8.04
C THR A 29 -9.85 -15.65 -8.95
N SER A 30 -10.62 -15.39 -10.02
CA SER A 30 -10.98 -16.35 -11.05
C SER A 30 -10.04 -16.23 -12.25
N ILE A 31 -9.33 -17.31 -12.59
CA ILE A 31 -8.49 -17.35 -13.79
C ILE A 31 -9.32 -17.14 -15.06
N LYS A 32 -10.56 -17.64 -15.11
CA LYS A 32 -11.45 -17.47 -16.27
C LYS A 32 -11.82 -16.01 -16.50
N GLU A 33 -12.13 -15.26 -15.46
CA GLU A 33 -12.47 -13.84 -15.58
C GLU A 33 -11.22 -12.99 -15.85
N THR A 34 -10.07 -13.38 -15.28
CA THR A 34 -8.77 -12.75 -15.58
C THR A 34 -8.38 -12.96 -17.04
N ASP A 35 -8.51 -14.17 -17.56
CA ASP A 35 -8.21 -14.50 -18.96
C ASP A 35 -9.10 -13.71 -19.93
N LYS A 36 -10.41 -13.65 -19.66
CA LYS A 36 -11.36 -12.80 -20.40
C LYS A 36 -10.95 -11.33 -20.43
N LEU A 37 -10.49 -10.78 -19.31
CA LEU A 37 -10.02 -9.40 -19.22
C LEU A 37 -8.82 -9.17 -20.15
N PHE A 38 -7.80 -10.03 -20.08
CA PHE A 38 -6.58 -9.89 -20.88
C PHE A 38 -6.86 -10.12 -22.37
N LYS A 39 -7.69 -11.11 -22.72
CA LYS A 39 -8.16 -11.36 -24.09
C LYS A 39 -8.90 -10.16 -24.69
N LYS A 40 -9.68 -9.43 -23.89
CA LYS A 40 -10.43 -8.28 -24.38
C LYS A 40 -9.55 -7.07 -24.66
N TYR A 41 -8.55 -6.82 -23.81
CA TYR A 41 -7.83 -5.54 -23.79
C TYR A 41 -6.39 -5.60 -24.30
N HIS A 42 -5.76 -6.79 -24.35
CA HIS A 42 -4.38 -6.99 -24.81
C HIS A 42 -3.39 -5.92 -24.30
N PRO A 43 -3.21 -5.78 -22.97
CA PRO A 43 -2.42 -4.67 -22.42
C PRO A 43 -0.92 -4.81 -22.72
N ASP A 44 -0.25 -3.72 -23.10
CA ASP A 44 1.22 -3.68 -23.14
C ASP A 44 1.85 -3.73 -21.74
N ILE A 45 1.19 -3.09 -20.77
CA ILE A 45 1.65 -2.96 -19.38
C ILE A 45 0.48 -3.27 -18.45
N PHE A 46 0.70 -4.15 -17.47
CA PHE A 46 -0.28 -4.44 -16.43
C PHE A 46 0.20 -3.90 -15.07
N ILE A 47 -0.59 -3.05 -14.43
CA ILE A 47 -0.27 -2.49 -13.10
C ILE A 47 -1.21 -3.14 -12.07
N HIS A 48 -0.68 -4.08 -11.30
CA HIS A 48 -1.42 -4.83 -10.29
C HIS A 48 -1.54 -4.06 -8.97
N LEU A 49 -2.55 -3.18 -8.92
CA LEU A 49 -2.97 -2.43 -7.73
C LEU A 49 -4.02 -3.16 -6.88
N ALA A 50 -4.53 -4.30 -7.36
CA ALA A 50 -5.56 -5.05 -6.65
C ALA A 50 -4.98 -5.80 -5.44
N GLY A 51 -5.77 -5.89 -4.37
CA GLY A 51 -5.38 -6.60 -3.17
C GLY A 51 -6.53 -6.65 -2.17
N ASP A 52 -6.63 -7.76 -1.45
CA ASP A 52 -7.47 -7.83 -0.26
C ASP A 52 -6.66 -7.30 0.93
N VAL A 53 -6.78 -5.99 1.15
CA VAL A 53 -5.96 -5.21 2.09
C VAL A 53 -6.81 -4.73 3.27
N GLY A 54 -6.21 -4.57 4.44
CA GLY A 54 -6.77 -3.84 5.57
C GLY A 54 -5.82 -3.78 6.76
N GLY A 55 -6.27 -3.12 7.83
CA GLY A 55 -5.52 -3.04 9.07
C GLY A 55 -5.35 -4.38 9.80
N ILE A 56 -4.54 -4.36 10.86
CA ILE A 56 -4.15 -5.53 11.68
C ILE A 56 -5.37 -6.39 12.08
N ASN A 57 -6.49 -5.76 12.46
CA ASN A 57 -7.69 -6.46 12.90
C ASN A 57 -8.32 -7.31 11.78
N LYS A 58 -8.39 -6.78 10.54
CA LYS A 58 -8.96 -7.51 9.40
C LYS A 58 -8.10 -8.73 9.06
N THR A 59 -6.78 -8.56 9.03
CA THR A 59 -5.84 -9.63 8.70
C THR A 59 -5.87 -10.72 9.75
N LYS A 60 -5.90 -10.36 11.04
CA LYS A 60 -5.98 -11.31 12.16
C LYS A 60 -7.27 -12.13 12.13
N ASN A 61 -8.41 -11.50 11.82
CA ASN A 61 -9.70 -12.18 11.83
C ASN A 61 -10.00 -12.96 10.54
N ASN A 62 -9.28 -12.70 9.43
CA ASN A 62 -9.53 -13.35 8.14
C ASN A 62 -8.22 -13.78 7.42
N PRO A 63 -7.31 -14.52 8.08
CA PRO A 63 -5.98 -14.80 7.54
C PRO A 63 -6.04 -15.64 6.26
N ALA A 64 -6.89 -16.68 6.23
CA ALA A 64 -7.07 -17.55 5.07
C ALA A 64 -7.59 -16.79 3.84
N LYS A 65 -8.61 -15.95 4.03
CA LYS A 65 -9.18 -15.11 2.97
C LYS A 65 -8.15 -14.11 2.43
N SER A 66 -7.39 -13.47 3.32
CA SER A 66 -6.34 -12.53 2.94
C SER A 66 -5.24 -13.23 2.11
N PHE A 67 -4.79 -14.42 2.52
CA PHE A 67 -3.83 -15.21 1.77
C PHE A 67 -4.38 -15.62 0.40
N TYR A 68 -5.51 -16.33 0.38
CA TYR A 68 -6.12 -16.88 -0.83
C TYR A 68 -6.40 -15.80 -1.87
N ASN A 69 -7.07 -14.71 -1.48
CA ASN A 69 -7.44 -13.66 -2.43
C ASN A 69 -6.20 -13.02 -3.06
N ASN A 70 -5.19 -12.69 -2.25
CA ASN A 70 -3.99 -12.02 -2.77
C ASN A 70 -3.13 -12.96 -3.64
N ILE A 71 -3.02 -14.24 -3.27
CA ILE A 71 -2.26 -15.19 -4.09
C ILE A 71 -3.01 -15.50 -5.39
N ALA A 72 -4.31 -15.78 -5.34
CA ALA A 72 -5.13 -16.08 -6.52
C ALA A 72 -5.11 -14.93 -7.53
N MET A 73 -5.35 -13.69 -7.08
CA MET A 73 -5.27 -12.52 -7.95
C MET A 73 -3.87 -12.33 -8.56
N GLY A 74 -2.82 -12.56 -7.78
CA GLY A 74 -1.44 -12.45 -8.24
C GLY A 74 -1.11 -13.49 -9.30
N ILE A 75 -1.25 -14.77 -8.97
CA ILE A 75 -0.87 -15.87 -9.88
C ILE A 75 -1.65 -15.81 -11.19
N ASN A 76 -2.95 -15.50 -11.14
CA ASN A 76 -3.79 -15.43 -12.33
C ASN A 76 -3.33 -14.29 -13.25
N THR A 77 -3.06 -13.11 -12.69
CA THR A 77 -2.65 -11.96 -13.51
C THR A 77 -1.23 -12.09 -14.05
N VAL A 78 -0.31 -12.73 -13.33
CA VAL A 78 1.03 -13.04 -13.84
C VAL A 78 0.94 -14.05 -14.99
N GLU A 79 0.18 -15.13 -14.82
CA GLU A 79 0.00 -16.15 -15.86
C GLU A 79 -0.72 -15.60 -17.09
N SER A 80 -1.79 -14.82 -16.94
CA SER A 80 -2.42 -14.13 -18.07
C SER A 80 -1.49 -13.12 -18.73
N SER A 81 -0.62 -12.44 -17.96
CA SER A 81 0.38 -11.52 -18.53
C SER A 81 1.35 -12.23 -19.47
N ARG A 82 1.80 -13.43 -19.08
CA ARG A 82 2.59 -14.31 -19.94
C ARG A 82 1.82 -14.74 -21.19
N LYS A 83 0.62 -15.29 -21.04
CA LYS A 83 -0.20 -15.81 -22.16
C LYS A 83 -0.53 -14.75 -23.22
N TYR A 84 -0.73 -13.51 -22.79
CA TYR A 84 -1.12 -12.40 -23.67
C TYR A 84 0.02 -11.43 -24.00
N ASN A 85 1.28 -11.84 -23.81
CA ASN A 85 2.49 -11.11 -24.20
C ASN A 85 2.56 -9.67 -23.62
N VAL A 86 2.18 -9.51 -22.36
CA VAL A 86 2.38 -8.24 -21.65
C VAL A 86 3.87 -7.94 -21.59
N LYS A 87 4.27 -6.76 -22.05
CA LYS A 87 5.68 -6.36 -22.11
C LYS A 87 6.26 -6.04 -20.74
N LYS A 88 5.41 -5.61 -19.81
CA LYS A 88 5.82 -5.26 -18.44
C LYS A 88 4.73 -5.43 -17.40
N TYR A 89 5.04 -6.15 -16.32
CA TYR A 89 4.19 -6.29 -15.15
C TYR A 89 4.68 -5.39 -14.00
N ILE A 90 3.80 -4.58 -13.42
CA ILE A 90 4.13 -3.78 -12.24
C ILE A 90 3.30 -4.27 -11.07
N MET A 91 3.97 -4.91 -10.11
CA MET A 91 3.35 -5.38 -8.88
C MET A 91 3.47 -4.34 -7.79
N ILE A 92 2.41 -4.15 -7.01
CA ILE A 92 2.50 -3.50 -5.70
C ILE A 92 2.62 -4.57 -4.62
N GLY A 93 3.83 -4.70 -4.09
CA GLY A 93 4.13 -5.47 -2.91
C GLY A 93 3.87 -4.66 -1.64
N THR A 94 4.33 -5.19 -0.50
CA THR A 94 4.05 -4.62 0.82
C THR A 94 5.26 -4.70 1.72
N ILE A 95 5.48 -3.66 2.52
CA ILE A 95 6.48 -3.69 3.60
C ILE A 95 6.24 -4.85 4.59
N CYS A 96 5.01 -5.37 4.68
CA CYS A 96 4.67 -6.53 5.51
C CYS A 96 5.30 -7.84 5.01
N SER A 97 5.93 -7.88 3.85
CA SER A 97 6.65 -9.06 3.34
C SER A 97 8.11 -9.14 3.85
N TYR A 98 8.63 -8.06 4.43
CA TYR A 98 9.96 -8.07 5.05
C TYR A 98 9.97 -8.96 6.30
N PRO A 99 11.12 -9.58 6.61
CA PRO A 99 11.28 -10.36 7.83
C PRO A 99 10.97 -9.54 9.08
N LYS A 100 10.41 -10.20 10.11
CA LYS A 100 10.16 -9.58 11.42
C LYS A 100 11.41 -8.99 12.04
N PHE A 101 12.54 -9.69 11.86
CA PHE A 101 13.86 -9.30 12.33
C PHE A 101 14.73 -8.95 11.12
N SER A 102 14.54 -7.74 10.58
CA SER A 102 15.36 -7.22 9.48
C SER A 102 16.01 -5.90 9.91
N PRO A 103 17.29 -5.65 9.51
CA PRO A 103 18.01 -4.44 9.92
C PRO A 103 17.31 -3.17 9.42
N MET A 104 17.43 -2.09 10.20
CA MET A 104 16.86 -0.79 9.86
C MET A 104 17.85 0.09 9.09
N PRO A 105 17.40 0.81 8.05
CA PRO A 105 16.13 0.66 7.35
C PRO A 105 16.09 -0.66 6.55
N PHE A 106 14.90 -1.21 6.32
CA PHE A 106 14.71 -2.39 5.45
C PHE A 106 15.27 -2.10 4.06
N LYS A 107 16.19 -2.95 3.60
CA LYS A 107 16.77 -2.92 2.26
C LYS A 107 16.25 -4.12 1.47
N GLU A 108 16.13 -3.95 0.17
CA GLU A 108 15.62 -5.00 -0.71
C GLU A 108 16.45 -6.29 -0.67
N ASP A 109 17.74 -6.22 -0.35
CA ASP A 109 18.61 -7.39 -0.21
C ASP A 109 18.26 -8.24 1.04
N ASP A 110 17.56 -7.65 2.01
CA ASP A 110 17.06 -8.33 3.21
C ASP A 110 15.66 -8.91 3.02
N TYR A 111 15.04 -8.75 1.84
CA TYR A 111 13.65 -9.12 1.60
C TYR A 111 13.37 -10.60 1.82
N TRP A 112 14.32 -11.47 1.47
CA TRP A 112 14.21 -12.93 1.59
C TRP A 112 14.83 -13.49 2.88
N ASN A 113 15.48 -12.66 3.70
CA ASN A 113 16.27 -13.09 4.86
C ASN A 113 15.41 -13.31 6.11
N GLY A 114 14.38 -14.16 6.00
CA GLY A 114 13.55 -14.60 7.11
C GLY A 114 12.04 -14.47 6.90
N TYR A 115 11.31 -14.79 7.97
CA TYR A 115 9.85 -14.85 7.97
C TYR A 115 9.23 -13.52 8.39
N PRO A 116 8.13 -13.07 7.75
CA PRO A 116 7.39 -11.88 8.17
C PRO A 116 6.82 -11.99 9.59
N GLU A 117 6.40 -10.87 10.17
CA GLU A 117 5.67 -10.94 11.45
C GLU A 117 4.32 -11.63 11.29
N GLU A 118 4.00 -12.46 12.28
CA GLU A 118 3.04 -13.54 12.22
C GLU A 118 1.63 -13.04 11.94
N THR A 119 1.23 -11.90 12.53
CA THR A 119 -0.09 -11.30 12.30
C THR A 119 -0.29 -10.86 10.86
N ASN A 120 0.78 -10.44 10.17
CA ASN A 120 0.73 -9.99 8.78
C ASN A 120 1.22 -11.05 7.79
N ALA A 121 1.78 -12.15 8.26
CA ALA A 121 2.43 -13.16 7.43
C ALA A 121 1.51 -13.75 6.35
N PRO A 122 0.21 -14.04 6.55
CA PRO A 122 -0.64 -14.53 5.47
C PRO A 122 -0.68 -13.57 4.27
N TYR A 123 -0.81 -12.27 4.51
CA TYR A 123 -0.78 -11.25 3.47
C TYR A 123 0.63 -11.05 2.89
N GLY A 124 1.63 -10.95 3.78
CA GLY A 124 3.03 -10.70 3.43
C GLY A 124 3.63 -11.83 2.60
N ILE A 125 3.39 -13.09 2.98
CA ILE A 125 3.82 -14.28 2.24
C ILE A 125 3.08 -14.38 0.91
N ALA A 126 1.76 -14.17 0.86
CA ALA A 126 1.04 -14.19 -0.42
C ALA A 126 1.66 -13.22 -1.43
N LYS A 127 1.95 -11.96 -1.03
CA LYS A 127 2.62 -10.98 -1.91
C LYS A 127 4.08 -11.34 -2.20
N LYS A 128 4.79 -11.96 -1.26
CA LYS A 128 6.18 -12.42 -1.40
C LYS A 128 6.29 -13.57 -2.41
N SER A 129 5.37 -14.54 -2.38
CA SER A 129 5.30 -15.65 -3.33
C SER A 129 5.12 -15.20 -4.77
N ILE A 130 4.29 -14.17 -5.02
CA ILE A 130 4.17 -13.61 -6.38
C ILE A 130 5.47 -12.93 -6.83
N SER A 131 6.26 -12.38 -5.91
CA SER A 131 7.58 -11.83 -6.26
C SER A 131 8.52 -12.90 -6.80
N GLU A 132 8.48 -14.11 -6.24
CA GLU A 132 9.24 -15.25 -6.74
C GLU A 132 8.72 -15.72 -8.10
N GLN A 133 7.39 -15.81 -8.25
CA GLN A 133 6.77 -16.15 -9.53
C GLN A 133 7.21 -15.16 -10.63
N LEU A 134 7.23 -13.86 -10.34
CA LEU A 134 7.68 -12.86 -11.31
C LEU A 134 9.15 -13.04 -11.71
N ASP A 135 10.02 -13.38 -10.77
CA ASP A 135 11.43 -13.63 -11.06
C ASP A 135 11.61 -14.88 -11.94
N ALA A 136 10.90 -15.97 -11.64
CA ALA A 136 10.86 -17.17 -12.46
C ALA A 136 10.32 -16.89 -13.87
N TYR A 137 9.23 -16.14 -13.98
CA TYR A 137 8.60 -15.80 -15.26
C TYR A 137 9.45 -14.84 -16.09
N TRP A 138 10.24 -13.97 -15.44
CA TRP A 138 11.24 -13.17 -16.14
C TRP A 138 12.34 -14.05 -16.73
N LYS A 139 12.89 -15.00 -15.95
CA LYS A 139 13.96 -15.91 -16.40
C LYS A 139 13.51 -16.85 -17.52
N GLU A 140 12.32 -17.42 -17.42
CA GLU A 140 11.83 -18.44 -18.37
C GLU A 140 11.13 -17.83 -19.59
N TYR A 141 10.31 -16.79 -19.38
CA TYR A 141 9.42 -16.25 -20.41
C TYR A 141 9.71 -14.81 -20.81
N ASN A 142 10.78 -14.20 -20.27
CA ASN A 142 11.15 -12.81 -20.52
C ASN A 142 10.03 -11.80 -20.18
N LEU A 143 9.16 -12.13 -19.21
CA LEU A 143 8.14 -11.22 -18.69
C LEU A 143 8.80 -10.19 -17.78
N ASN A 144 9.16 -9.01 -18.32
CA ASN A 144 9.75 -7.95 -17.51
C ASN A 144 8.82 -7.53 -16.38
N TYR A 145 9.36 -7.30 -15.19
CA TYR A 145 8.55 -6.88 -14.06
C TYR A 145 9.24 -5.86 -13.16
N VAL A 146 8.44 -5.12 -12.40
CA VAL A 146 8.90 -4.36 -11.24
C VAL A 146 7.99 -4.69 -10.08
N ASN A 147 8.56 -5.17 -8.98
CA ASN A 147 7.83 -5.34 -7.72
C ASN A 147 8.13 -4.16 -6.78
N ILE A 148 7.16 -3.27 -6.65
CA ILE A 148 7.27 -2.03 -5.87
C ILE A 148 6.80 -2.31 -4.45
N ILE A 149 7.74 -2.35 -3.50
CA ILE A 149 7.44 -2.50 -2.08
C ILE A 149 7.13 -1.13 -1.49
N LEU A 150 5.84 -0.85 -1.32
CA LEU A 150 5.39 0.38 -0.69
C LEU A 150 5.44 0.26 0.84
N THR A 151 5.86 1.35 1.50
CA THR A 151 5.60 1.56 2.93
C THR A 151 4.11 1.86 3.19
N ASN A 152 3.74 2.30 4.39
CA ASN A 152 2.36 2.69 4.70
C ASN A 152 1.94 3.87 3.82
N ILE A 153 0.93 3.66 2.97
CA ILE A 153 0.37 4.70 2.12
C ILE A 153 -0.82 5.37 2.81
N TYR A 154 -0.96 6.67 2.63
CA TYR A 154 -2.11 7.44 3.08
C TYR A 154 -2.44 8.58 2.13
N GLY A 155 -3.68 9.07 2.18
CA GLY A 155 -4.09 10.26 1.43
C GLY A 155 -5.56 10.28 1.06
N PRO A 156 -5.96 11.17 0.15
CA PRO A 156 -7.28 11.16 -0.46
C PRO A 156 -7.64 9.79 -1.05
N GLY A 157 -8.92 9.41 -0.98
CA GLY A 157 -9.44 8.15 -1.51
C GLY A 157 -9.02 6.89 -0.73
N ASP A 158 -8.48 7.05 0.48
CA ASP A 158 -8.21 5.93 1.39
C ASP A 158 -9.50 5.33 1.97
N ASN A 159 -9.40 4.18 2.61
CA ASN A 159 -10.50 3.50 3.28
C ASN A 159 -10.63 3.98 4.73
N PHE A 160 -11.74 4.64 5.04
CA PHE A 160 -12.10 5.14 6.38
C PHE A 160 -13.15 4.25 7.08
N ASP A 161 -13.35 3.03 6.61
CA ASP A 161 -14.18 2.04 7.31
C ASP A 161 -13.57 1.66 8.66
N GLU A 162 -14.39 1.60 9.71
CA GLU A 162 -13.90 1.43 11.09
C GLU A 162 -13.26 0.06 11.33
N LYS A 163 -13.74 -0.98 10.65
CA LYS A 163 -13.28 -2.35 10.84
C LYS A 163 -12.03 -2.67 10.02
N THR A 164 -11.83 -1.96 8.90
CA THR A 164 -10.85 -2.32 7.88
C THR A 164 -9.82 -1.24 7.55
N SER A 165 -9.98 -0.02 8.07
CA SER A 165 -9.06 1.10 7.83
C SER A 165 -7.66 0.89 8.40
N HIS A 166 -6.71 1.62 7.81
CA HIS A 166 -5.35 1.76 8.33
C HIS A 166 -5.26 2.88 9.36
N VAL A 167 -4.10 3.02 10.00
CA VAL A 167 -3.93 3.88 11.18
C VAL A 167 -4.29 5.36 10.95
N ILE A 168 -3.82 5.99 9.87
CA ILE A 168 -4.13 7.39 9.55
C ILE A 168 -5.63 7.62 9.33
N PRO A 169 -6.31 6.91 8.40
CA PRO A 169 -7.73 7.12 8.19
C PRO A 169 -8.57 6.79 9.44
N ALA A 170 -8.19 5.77 10.21
CA ALA A 170 -8.86 5.44 11.47
C ALA A 170 -8.77 6.59 12.49
N ILE A 171 -7.58 7.18 12.68
CA ILE A 171 -7.39 8.31 13.61
C ILE A 171 -8.17 9.54 13.15
N ILE A 172 -8.06 9.91 11.86
CA ILE A 172 -8.79 11.07 11.30
C ILE A 172 -10.29 10.93 11.57
N LYS A 173 -10.86 9.76 11.23
CA LYS A 173 -12.29 9.48 11.44
C LYS A 173 -12.68 9.54 12.91
N LYS A 174 -11.93 8.87 13.79
CA LYS A 174 -12.21 8.85 15.25
C LYS A 174 -12.24 10.26 15.83
N LEU A 175 -11.22 11.07 15.54
CA LEU A 175 -11.15 12.45 16.03
C LEU A 175 -12.24 13.33 15.42
N HIS A 176 -12.54 13.16 14.13
CA HIS A 176 -13.57 13.92 13.44
C HIS A 176 -14.96 13.69 14.05
N TYR A 177 -15.37 12.43 14.22
CA TYR A 177 -16.67 12.13 14.83
C TYR A 177 -16.74 12.49 16.31
N ALA A 178 -15.65 12.29 17.07
CA ALA A 178 -15.60 12.69 18.46
C ALA A 178 -15.75 14.20 18.64
N LYS A 179 -15.20 14.99 17.72
CA LYS A 179 -15.43 16.44 17.66
C LYS A 179 -16.90 16.78 17.42
N LEU A 180 -17.53 16.14 16.42
CA LEU A 180 -18.94 16.40 16.11
C LEU A 180 -19.86 16.04 17.27
N ARG A 181 -19.59 14.93 17.95
CA ARG A 181 -20.37 14.46 19.11
C ARG A 181 -20.00 15.14 20.44
N LYS A 182 -18.94 15.94 20.45
CA LYS A 182 -18.34 16.54 21.67
C LYS A 182 -17.99 15.47 22.71
N ASP A 183 -17.47 14.33 22.26
CA ASP A 183 -17.04 13.26 23.16
C ASP A 183 -15.92 13.79 24.08
N PRO A 184 -15.92 13.46 25.39
CA PRO A 184 -14.91 13.96 26.32
C PRO A 184 -13.53 13.33 26.09
N TYR A 185 -13.48 12.16 25.46
CA TYR A 185 -12.23 11.50 25.08
C TYR A 185 -12.38 10.58 23.87
N VAL A 186 -11.26 10.29 23.22
CA VAL A 186 -11.10 9.24 22.20
C VAL A 186 -10.08 8.23 22.67
N GLU A 187 -10.41 6.95 22.53
CA GLU A 187 -9.48 5.85 22.79
C GLU A 187 -8.67 5.46 21.54
N ILE A 188 -7.35 5.38 21.71
CA ILE A 188 -6.39 4.89 20.73
C ILE A 188 -5.64 3.70 21.31
N TRP A 189 -5.49 2.65 20.51
CA TRP A 189 -4.86 1.40 20.94
C TRP A 189 -3.35 1.50 21.03
N GLY A 190 -2.77 0.77 21.99
CA GLY A 190 -1.34 0.76 22.28
C GLY A 190 -0.93 1.92 23.18
N ASP A 191 0.38 2.15 23.26
CA ASP A 191 0.99 3.25 24.03
C ASP A 191 1.52 4.40 23.14
N GLY A 192 1.42 4.23 21.82
CA GLY A 192 1.84 5.21 20.83
C GLY A 192 3.35 5.22 20.54
N SER A 193 4.15 4.36 21.18
CA SER A 193 5.60 4.25 21.00
C SER A 193 6.05 3.72 19.63
N PRO A 194 5.31 2.83 18.91
CA PRO A 194 5.79 2.31 17.65
C PRO A 194 5.99 3.40 16.61
N THR A 195 7.01 3.26 15.77
CA THR A 195 7.32 4.19 14.67
C THR A 195 7.00 3.60 13.32
N ARG A 196 6.54 4.44 12.40
CA ARG A 196 6.17 4.04 11.04
C ARG A 196 6.63 5.09 10.04
N ASP A 197 7.03 4.60 8.87
CA ASP A 197 7.20 5.38 7.66
C ASP A 197 5.86 5.51 6.91
N PHE A 198 5.48 6.74 6.55
CA PHE A 198 4.24 7.06 5.84
C PHE A 198 4.54 7.81 4.55
N LEU A 199 4.17 7.22 3.41
CA LEU A 199 4.31 7.82 2.09
C LEU A 199 2.96 8.35 1.61
N TYR A 200 2.95 9.62 1.20
CA TYR A 200 1.75 10.23 0.65
C TYR A 200 1.38 9.59 -0.71
N VAL A 201 0.10 9.32 -0.91
CA VAL A 201 -0.44 8.57 -2.07
C VAL A 201 -0.04 9.14 -3.43
N VAL A 202 0.14 10.47 -3.53
CA VAL A 202 0.60 11.12 -4.76
C VAL A 202 2.05 10.76 -5.07
N ASP A 203 2.91 10.69 -4.06
CA ASP A 203 4.30 10.28 -4.26
C ASP A 203 4.41 8.80 -4.62
N ALA A 204 3.56 7.94 -4.05
CA ALA A 204 3.43 6.56 -4.49
C ALA A 204 3.05 6.46 -5.98
N ALA A 205 2.07 7.25 -6.42
CA ALA A 205 1.69 7.31 -7.83
C ALA A 205 2.84 7.83 -8.72
N LYS A 206 3.58 8.87 -8.28
CA LYS A 206 4.75 9.40 -9.00
C LYS A 206 5.86 8.35 -9.15
N ALA A 207 6.12 7.54 -8.11
CA ALA A 207 7.07 6.44 -8.17
C ALA A 207 6.66 5.39 -9.21
N ILE A 208 5.39 4.96 -9.18
CA ILE A 208 4.83 4.03 -10.18
C ILE A 208 5.00 4.61 -11.58
N LYS A 209 4.62 5.88 -11.81
CA LYS A 209 4.77 6.55 -13.11
C LYS A 209 6.21 6.53 -13.62
N LYS A 210 7.19 6.86 -12.76
CA LYS A 210 8.61 6.81 -13.14
C LYS A 210 9.05 5.39 -13.50
N LEU A 211 8.51 4.39 -12.82
CA LEU A 211 8.87 2.99 -13.04
C LEU A 211 8.19 2.40 -14.27
N ILE A 212 7.06 2.92 -14.76
CA ILE A 212 6.43 2.47 -16.02
C ILE A 212 7.43 2.50 -17.18
N SER A 213 8.10 3.64 -17.41
CA SER A 213 9.03 3.83 -18.53
C SER A 213 10.48 3.38 -18.25
N ASN A 214 10.80 2.95 -17.04
CA ASN A 214 12.14 2.53 -16.66
C ASN A 214 12.44 1.08 -17.12
N LYS A 215 13.70 0.71 -17.37
CA LYS A 215 14.07 -0.67 -17.77
C LYS A 215 14.43 -1.59 -16.60
N PHE A 216 14.38 -1.09 -15.36
CA PHE A 216 14.68 -1.87 -14.16
C PHE A 216 13.77 -3.09 -14.05
N ILE A 217 14.37 -4.20 -13.62
CA ILE A 217 13.70 -5.46 -13.34
C ILE A 217 14.05 -5.85 -11.90
N GLY A 218 13.04 -6.28 -11.14
CA GLY A 218 13.23 -6.75 -9.77
C GLY A 218 12.46 -5.95 -8.71
N ILE A 219 12.89 -6.12 -7.47
CA ILE A 219 12.26 -5.54 -6.28
C ILE A 219 12.81 -4.14 -6.02
N VAL A 220 11.93 -3.19 -5.70
CA VAL A 220 12.32 -1.82 -5.32
C VAL A 220 11.45 -1.26 -4.22
N ASN A 221 12.07 -0.70 -3.19
CA ASN A 221 11.41 -0.02 -2.08
C ASN A 221 10.99 1.40 -2.44
N VAL A 222 9.84 1.83 -1.92
CA VAL A 222 9.37 3.20 -1.97
C VAL A 222 8.72 3.59 -0.64
N GLY A 223 9.40 4.47 0.09
CA GLY A 223 8.92 5.06 1.33
C GLY A 223 9.23 6.55 1.43
N SER A 224 8.94 7.15 2.59
CA SER A 224 9.28 8.55 2.86
C SER A 224 10.71 8.74 3.37
N GLU A 225 11.37 7.64 3.79
CA GLU A 225 12.65 7.62 4.51
C GLU A 225 12.65 8.35 5.86
N LYS A 226 11.45 8.69 6.37
CA LYS A 226 11.27 9.32 7.68
C LYS A 226 10.29 8.49 8.50
N GLU A 227 10.59 8.33 9.78
CA GLU A 227 9.67 7.70 10.73
C GLU A 227 9.02 8.74 11.64
N THR A 228 7.80 8.46 12.07
CA THR A 228 7.13 9.16 13.17
C THR A 228 6.53 8.13 14.13
N SER A 229 6.47 8.46 15.42
CA SER A 229 5.74 7.64 16.38
C SER A 229 4.24 7.77 16.17
N ILE A 230 3.46 6.75 16.54
CA ILE A 230 2.00 6.85 16.50
C ILE A 230 1.51 7.98 17.40
N LYS A 231 2.16 8.23 18.54
CA LYS A 231 1.85 9.38 19.42
C LYS A 231 2.02 10.72 18.70
N ASN A 232 3.15 10.92 18.02
CA ASN A 232 3.41 12.16 17.26
C ASN A 232 2.44 12.30 16.08
N LEU A 233 2.12 11.19 15.42
CA LEU A 233 1.13 11.15 14.34
C LEU A 233 -0.26 11.58 14.83
N VAL A 234 -0.73 11.06 15.96
CA VAL A 234 -2.03 11.44 16.55
C VAL A 234 -2.08 12.93 16.84
N ASN A 235 -1.03 13.47 17.49
CA ASN A 235 -0.94 14.89 17.80
C ASN A 235 -0.96 15.76 16.52
N LEU A 236 -0.21 15.34 15.49
CA LEU A 236 -0.19 16.03 14.20
C LEU A 236 -1.56 16.02 13.54
N ILE A 237 -2.24 14.87 13.48
CA ILE A 237 -3.60 14.78 12.93
C ILE A 237 -4.56 15.66 13.73
N ASN A 238 -4.48 15.64 15.06
CA ASN A 238 -5.36 16.44 15.91
C ASN A 238 -5.16 17.95 15.70
N SER A 239 -3.94 18.41 15.39
CA SER A 239 -3.68 19.82 15.06
C SER A 239 -4.48 20.32 13.84
N TYR A 240 -4.86 19.43 12.93
CA TYR A 240 -5.67 19.75 11.75
C TYR A 240 -7.16 19.46 11.95
N VAL A 241 -7.53 18.39 12.67
CA VAL A 241 -8.94 18.07 12.99
C VAL A 241 -9.51 19.04 14.02
N LYS A 242 -8.68 19.49 14.96
CA LYS A 242 -9.01 20.37 16.09
C LYS A 242 -10.10 19.75 16.98
N TYR A 243 -9.85 18.56 17.52
CA TYR A 243 -10.67 17.94 18.55
C TYR A 243 -10.14 18.32 19.94
N ASP A 244 -11.04 18.83 20.79
CA ASP A 244 -10.68 19.46 22.09
C ASP A 244 -10.73 18.49 23.28
N GLY A 245 -11.22 17.26 23.07
CA GLY A 245 -11.27 16.25 24.14
C GLY A 245 -9.93 15.51 24.35
N LYS A 246 -9.92 14.60 25.32
CA LYS A 246 -8.69 13.90 25.74
C LYS A 246 -8.37 12.70 24.84
N ILE A 247 -7.10 12.47 24.55
CA ILE A 247 -6.63 11.21 23.95
C ILE A 247 -6.30 10.22 25.06
N LYS A 248 -7.01 9.08 25.12
CA LYS A 248 -6.71 7.96 26.03
C LYS A 248 -6.02 6.84 25.28
N TRP A 249 -4.91 6.36 25.82
CA TRP A 249 -4.15 5.24 25.27
C TRP A 249 -4.56 3.94 25.95
N ASN A 250 -5.05 2.98 25.18
CA ASN A 250 -5.40 1.64 25.67
C ASN A 250 -4.21 0.70 25.52
N LYS A 251 -3.39 0.63 26.58
CA LYS A 251 -2.17 -0.20 26.64
C LYS A 251 -2.44 -1.71 26.70
N ASN A 252 -3.69 -2.12 26.94
CA ASN A 252 -4.07 -3.53 26.90
C ASN A 252 -4.14 -4.05 25.45
N MET A 253 -4.16 -3.15 24.47
CA MET A 253 -4.17 -3.48 23.04
C MET A 253 -2.75 -3.50 22.45
N PRO A 254 -2.47 -4.37 21.46
CA PRO A 254 -1.11 -4.59 20.96
C PRO A 254 -0.56 -3.39 20.17
N ASN A 255 0.73 -3.10 20.36
CA ASN A 255 1.50 -2.08 19.63
C ASN A 255 1.90 -2.52 18.19
N GLY A 256 1.94 -3.83 17.93
CA GLY A 256 2.51 -4.40 16.70
C GLY A 256 4.05 -4.28 16.69
N GLN A 257 4.66 -4.37 15.49
CA GLN A 257 6.12 -4.24 15.36
C GLN A 257 6.62 -2.87 15.86
N PRO A 258 7.78 -2.78 16.55
CA PRO A 258 8.28 -1.50 17.07
C PRO A 258 8.57 -0.46 15.99
N ARG A 259 9.29 -0.84 14.93
CA ARG A 259 9.75 0.08 13.86
C ARG A 259 9.50 -0.49 12.47
N ARG A 260 9.23 0.37 11.50
CA ARG A 260 9.06 0.01 10.09
C ARG A 260 9.48 1.17 9.21
N LEU A 261 10.60 1.01 8.51
CA LEU A 261 11.19 2.00 7.61
C LEU A 261 11.87 1.29 6.45
N VAL A 262 11.63 1.75 5.22
CA VAL A 262 12.32 1.23 4.03
C VAL A 262 13.35 2.22 3.51
N SER A 263 14.40 1.71 2.90
CA SER A 263 15.45 2.49 2.23
C SER A 263 15.05 2.81 0.79
N ASN A 264 15.12 4.08 0.35
CA ASN A 264 14.92 4.45 -1.05
C ASN A 264 16.22 4.41 -1.89
N LYS A 265 17.33 3.86 -1.37
CA LYS A 265 18.63 3.87 -2.07
C LYS A 265 18.53 3.34 -3.51
N ARG A 266 17.82 2.22 -3.72
CA ARG A 266 17.65 1.61 -5.04
C ARG A 266 16.81 2.48 -5.98
N ILE A 267 15.64 2.96 -5.55
CA ILE A 267 14.78 3.79 -6.42
C ILE A 267 15.44 5.13 -6.78
N LYS A 268 16.21 5.72 -5.86
CA LYS A 268 17.05 6.89 -6.12
C LYS A 268 18.07 6.61 -7.22
N LYS A 269 18.76 5.46 -7.16
CA LYS A 269 19.77 5.09 -8.17
C LYS A 269 19.15 4.86 -9.55
N ILE A 270 18.00 4.19 -9.65
CA ILE A 270 17.44 3.79 -10.95
C ILE A 270 16.65 4.89 -11.68
N CYS A 271 16.02 5.83 -10.96
CA CYS A 271 15.19 6.86 -11.58
C CYS A 271 15.16 8.21 -10.85
N ASN A 272 16.12 8.44 -9.95
CA ASN A 272 16.23 9.66 -9.13
C ASN A 272 14.88 10.06 -8.51
N PHE A 273 14.16 9.07 -7.98
CA PHE A 273 12.92 9.32 -7.26
C PHE A 273 13.24 9.76 -5.83
N LYS A 274 12.55 10.81 -5.37
CA LYS A 274 12.48 11.21 -3.97
C LYS A 274 11.04 11.60 -3.66
N PRO A 275 10.50 11.24 -2.47
CA PRO A 275 9.20 11.73 -2.04
C PRO A 275 9.24 13.26 -1.94
N SER A 276 8.17 13.91 -2.39
CA SER A 276 8.09 15.37 -2.49
C SER A 276 7.16 15.99 -1.46
N VAL A 277 6.29 15.20 -0.85
CA VAL A 277 5.31 15.64 0.14
C VAL A 277 5.74 15.13 1.51
N ASP A 278 6.01 16.06 2.43
CA ASP A 278 6.27 15.69 3.82
C ASP A 278 4.99 15.25 4.55
N LEU A 279 5.18 14.61 5.71
CA LEU A 279 4.08 14.08 6.50
C LEU A 279 3.06 15.17 6.88
N LYS A 280 3.55 16.35 7.31
CA LYS A 280 2.70 17.47 7.75
C LYS A 280 1.77 17.92 6.62
N LYS A 281 2.31 18.17 5.43
CA LYS A 281 1.54 18.59 4.27
C LYS A 281 0.58 17.51 3.79
N GLY A 282 1.03 16.25 3.77
CA GLY A 282 0.15 15.15 3.39
C GLY A 282 -1.02 14.97 4.36
N ILE A 283 -0.80 15.10 5.68
CA ILE A 283 -1.87 15.00 6.69
C ILE A 283 -2.85 16.16 6.55
N GLU A 284 -2.36 17.40 6.38
CA GLU A 284 -3.20 18.57 6.10
C GLU A 284 -4.14 18.30 4.91
N ASN A 285 -3.57 17.86 3.78
CA ASN A 285 -4.34 17.57 2.57
C ASN A 285 -5.36 16.45 2.79
N THR A 286 -4.99 15.40 3.54
CA THR A 286 -5.86 14.25 3.81
C THR A 286 -7.04 14.65 4.69
N VAL A 287 -6.80 15.40 5.77
CA VAL A 287 -7.85 15.88 6.68
C VAL A 287 -8.78 16.85 5.96
N LYS A 288 -8.24 17.77 5.15
CA LYS A 288 -9.05 18.68 4.31
C LYS A 288 -9.94 17.92 3.33
N TRP A 289 -9.39 16.91 2.66
CA TRP A 289 -10.16 16.07 1.74
C TRP A 289 -11.27 15.29 2.48
N TYR A 290 -10.94 14.64 3.60
CA TYR A 290 -11.90 13.86 4.39
C TYR A 290 -13.05 14.72 4.93
N SER A 291 -12.72 15.93 5.40
CA SER A 291 -13.73 16.86 5.92
C SER A 291 -14.71 17.28 4.83
N LYS A 292 -14.24 17.53 3.59
CA LYS A 292 -15.10 17.97 2.48
C LYS A 292 -16.12 16.93 2.01
N ILE A 293 -15.84 15.65 2.18
CA ILE A 293 -16.71 14.56 1.68
C ILE A 293 -17.61 13.95 2.76
N ASN A 294 -17.44 14.36 4.03
CA ASN A 294 -18.23 13.88 5.17
C ASN A 294 -18.82 15.07 5.97
N VAL A 295 -19.11 16.18 5.29
CA VAL A 295 -20.04 17.21 5.80
C VAL A 295 -21.45 16.76 5.48
#